data_AF-A0A843W812-F1
#
_entry.id   AF-A0A843W812-F1
#
_cell.length_a   1.000
_cell.length_b   1.000
_cell.length_c   1.000
_cell.angle_alpha   90.00
_cell.angle_beta   90.00
_cell.angle_gamma   90.00
#
_symmetry.space_group_name_H-M   'P 1'
#
loop_
_entity.id
_entity.type
_entity.pdbx_description
1 polymer ?
#
loop_
_entity_poly.entity_id
_entity_poly.type
_entity_poly.pdbx_seq_one_letter_code
_entity_poly.pdbx_strand_id
1 'polypeptide(L)'
;MRGGKQLPLLPLLILILYLQTSLLASHRDVVALQVASGPEPAQQYWTEEKEDEVDVVQSHQGSPSLRGGCDMSVGEWIYDRSYPLYDASCPYLSAQVSCRRNGRPDHDYERWRWKPQHCSLPRFNALDFLGRMRRKRVVLVGDSIMRNQWESLVCMVEAVIPDEKKTVTTHGTSTSFHALVRTADLAKRVIDSRSFPALYAFFVVEQLDFETSIEFHWAPLLVELEAGGAQNKRILHLDSIEENAKHWRGADVLVFDSAHWWTHSGKWSSWDMYMENGRLFTDLNPMVAYEKGLFTWAKWVDMNLDPRRTQVIFRTVSPRHNRSNGWQCYRQRKPLFYLGHSHRSPVQLTVLREVLRKMSFPVYVQDITGMSALRRDGHPSIYARSGNGQEQLYPRVPASDCSHWCLPGVPDIWNEMLYSII
;
A
#
# COMPACT_ATOMS: atom_id res chain seq x y z
N MET A 1 -11.43 66.63 -54.60
CA MET A 1 -9.98 66.38 -54.67
C MET A 1 -9.50 65.95 -53.30
N ARG A 2 -8.59 64.96 -53.26
CA ARG A 2 -8.30 64.05 -52.14
C ARG A 2 -8.04 64.74 -50.79
N GLY A 3 -8.86 64.42 -49.78
CA GLY A 3 -8.54 64.65 -48.37
C GLY A 3 -7.95 63.39 -47.75
N GLY A 4 -6.66 63.39 -47.47
CA GLY A 4 -5.98 62.32 -46.73
C GLY A 4 -6.21 62.48 -45.22
N LYS A 5 -6.77 61.45 -44.58
CA LYS A 5 -6.78 61.34 -43.11
C LYS A 5 -5.62 60.44 -42.67
N GLN A 6 -4.73 61.00 -41.85
CA GLN A 6 -3.67 60.30 -41.14
C GLN A 6 -4.28 59.30 -40.14
N LEU A 7 -3.77 58.06 -40.15
CA LEU A 7 -4.06 57.05 -39.13
C LEU A 7 -3.27 57.37 -37.84
N PRO A 8 -3.86 57.23 -36.64
CA PRO A 8 -3.15 57.54 -35.40
C PRO A 8 -2.12 56.45 -35.08
N LEU A 9 -0.90 56.87 -34.72
CA LEU A 9 0.25 56.04 -34.33
C LEU A 9 0.13 55.36 -32.95
N LEU A 10 -0.95 55.62 -32.20
CA LEU A 10 -1.13 55.12 -30.84
C LEU A 10 -1.45 53.60 -30.69
N PRO A 11 -2.21 52.94 -31.58
CA PRO A 11 -2.51 51.51 -31.41
C PRO A 11 -1.32 50.61 -31.76
N LEU A 12 -0.35 51.09 -32.55
CA LEU A 12 0.86 50.32 -32.90
C LEU A 12 1.86 50.24 -31.73
N LEU A 13 1.97 51.31 -30.94
CA LEU A 13 2.84 51.38 -29.76
C LEU A 13 2.34 50.47 -28.62
N ILE A 14 1.02 50.34 -28.44
CA ILE A 14 0.42 49.47 -27.43
C ILE A 14 0.64 47.99 -27.79
N LEU A 15 0.57 47.63 -29.07
CA LEU A 15 0.82 46.25 -29.52
C LEU A 15 2.30 45.85 -29.36
N ILE A 16 3.24 46.78 -29.58
CA ILE A 16 4.68 46.56 -29.38
C ILE A 16 5.04 46.44 -27.89
N LEU A 17 4.43 47.25 -27.01
CA LEU A 17 4.61 47.13 -25.56
C LEU A 17 4.03 45.80 -25.02
N TYR A 18 2.87 45.36 -25.53
CA TYR A 18 2.30 44.06 -25.13
C TYR A 18 3.21 42.90 -25.53
N LEU A 19 3.75 42.91 -26.76
CA LEU A 19 4.68 41.88 -27.26
C LEU A 19 6.01 41.85 -26.48
N GLN A 20 6.53 43.00 -26.06
CA GLN A 20 7.75 43.05 -25.23
C GLN A 20 7.53 42.58 -23.79
N THR A 21 6.36 42.81 -23.19
CA THR A 21 6.04 42.25 -21.86
C THR A 21 5.85 40.74 -21.87
N SER A 22 5.37 40.15 -22.98
CA SER A 22 5.29 38.69 -23.14
C SER A 22 6.64 38.01 -23.38
N LEU A 23 7.68 38.74 -23.81
CA LEU A 23 9.05 38.21 -23.98
C LEU A 23 9.91 38.35 -22.71
N LEU A 24 9.55 39.20 -21.76
CA LEU A 24 10.26 39.37 -20.48
C LEU A 24 9.69 38.52 -19.32
N ALA A 25 8.56 37.84 -19.52
CA ALA A 25 7.99 36.92 -18.52
C ALA A 25 8.49 35.46 -18.62
N SER A 26 9.41 35.17 -19.55
CA SER A 26 9.95 33.81 -19.77
C SER A 26 11.30 33.53 -19.08
N HIS A 27 11.84 34.45 -18.31
CA HIS A 27 13.02 34.19 -17.47
C HIS A 27 12.68 34.46 -16.01
N ARG A 28 12.04 33.49 -15.36
CA ARG A 28 12.18 33.31 -13.92
C ARG A 28 13.32 32.36 -13.68
N ASP A 29 14.34 32.87 -12.99
CA ASP A 29 15.41 32.07 -12.40
C ASP A 29 14.80 30.92 -11.60
N VAL A 30 14.98 29.71 -12.13
CA VAL A 30 14.85 28.49 -11.36
C VAL A 30 16.08 28.45 -10.46
N VAL A 31 15.96 28.98 -9.25
CA VAL A 31 16.85 28.62 -8.16
C VAL A 31 16.64 27.13 -7.92
N ALA A 32 17.55 26.32 -8.45
CA ALA A 32 17.65 24.91 -8.12
C ALA A 32 17.92 24.82 -6.61
N LEU A 33 16.91 24.45 -5.83
CA LEU A 33 17.16 23.87 -4.53
C LEU A 33 17.95 22.58 -4.77
N GLN A 34 19.24 22.61 -4.45
CA GLN A 34 20.05 21.40 -4.27
C GLN A 34 19.42 20.59 -3.14
N VAL A 35 18.55 19.65 -3.53
CA VAL A 35 18.23 18.49 -2.72
C VAL A 35 19.54 17.72 -2.60
N ALA A 36 20.08 17.66 -1.39
CA ALA A 36 21.22 16.83 -1.07
C ALA A 36 20.92 15.39 -1.50
N SER A 37 21.64 14.94 -2.52
CA SER A 37 21.69 13.55 -2.95
C SER A 37 22.24 12.72 -1.79
N GLY A 38 21.35 12.02 -1.08
CA GLY A 38 21.74 10.89 -0.25
C GLY A 38 22.49 9.85 -1.11
N PRO A 39 23.38 9.04 -0.51
CA PRO A 39 24.24 8.15 -1.27
C PRO A 39 23.42 7.16 -2.12
N GLU A 40 23.83 7.03 -3.39
CA GLU A 40 23.29 6.08 -4.38
C GLU A 40 23.23 4.65 -3.80
N PRO A 41 22.14 3.89 -4.04
CA PRO A 41 22.15 2.46 -3.76
C PRO A 41 23.06 1.75 -4.77
N ALA A 42 24.20 1.28 -4.27
CA ALA A 42 25.17 0.49 -5.02
C ALA A 42 24.55 -0.78 -5.65
N GLN A 43 25.07 -1.11 -6.83
CA GLN A 43 24.69 -2.24 -7.70
C GLN A 43 24.36 -3.55 -6.96
N GLN A 44 23.20 -4.09 -7.33
CA GLN A 44 22.56 -5.25 -6.72
C GLN A 44 23.03 -6.54 -7.41
N TYR A 45 24.15 -7.10 -6.94
CA TYR A 45 24.48 -8.51 -7.17
C TYR A 45 23.78 -9.36 -6.09
N TRP A 46 22.95 -10.30 -6.54
CA TRP A 46 22.32 -11.32 -5.70
C TRP A 46 23.32 -12.44 -5.44
N THR A 47 23.79 -12.55 -4.20
CA THR A 47 24.41 -13.78 -3.70
C THR A 47 23.29 -14.69 -3.19
N GLU A 48 23.32 -15.96 -3.60
CA GLU A 48 22.42 -17.01 -3.12
C GLU A 48 22.61 -17.18 -1.60
N GLU A 49 21.65 -16.71 -0.81
CA GLU A 49 21.61 -17.03 0.62
C GLU A 49 20.84 -18.34 0.80
N LYS A 50 21.54 -19.34 1.36
CA LYS A 50 20.90 -20.53 1.94
C LYS A 50 20.12 -20.07 3.17
N GLU A 51 18.80 -20.10 3.11
CA GLU A 51 17.99 -20.08 4.32
C GLU A 51 18.18 -21.43 5.01
N ASP A 52 18.77 -21.43 6.21
CA ASP A 52 18.96 -22.63 7.02
C ASP A 52 17.61 -23.28 7.32
N GLU A 53 17.55 -24.58 7.03
CA GLU A 53 16.38 -25.44 7.16
C GLU A 53 16.13 -25.73 8.65
N VAL A 54 15.24 -24.95 9.28
CA VAL A 54 14.74 -25.28 10.63
C VAL A 54 13.46 -26.10 10.47
N ASP A 55 13.55 -27.39 10.82
CA ASP A 55 12.39 -28.28 10.89
C ASP A 55 11.54 -27.93 12.12
N VAL A 56 10.37 -27.34 11.87
CA VAL A 56 9.33 -27.17 12.89
C VAL A 56 8.12 -27.99 12.48
N VAL A 57 7.77 -28.94 13.35
CA VAL A 57 6.63 -29.85 13.22
C VAL A 57 5.35 -29.07 12.94
N GLN A 58 4.64 -29.44 11.87
CA GLN A 58 3.34 -28.89 11.52
C GLN A 58 2.31 -29.21 12.61
N SER A 59 2.03 -28.26 13.49
CA SER A 59 0.81 -28.30 14.29
C SER A 59 -0.31 -27.62 13.51
N HIS A 60 -1.14 -28.43 12.86
CA HIS A 60 -2.47 -27.99 12.41
C HIS A 60 -3.34 -27.80 13.66
N GLN A 61 -3.24 -26.64 14.31
CA GLN A 61 -4.26 -26.18 15.25
C GLN A 61 -4.83 -24.87 14.72
N GLY A 62 -6.11 -24.94 14.33
CA GLY A 62 -6.84 -23.83 13.74
C GLY A 62 -6.82 -22.61 14.67
N SER A 63 -6.63 -21.45 14.05
CA SER A 63 -6.95 -20.16 14.67
C SER A 63 -8.40 -20.21 15.20
N PRO A 64 -8.75 -19.51 16.29
CA PRO A 64 -10.14 -19.45 16.74
C PRO A 64 -10.97 -18.75 15.66
N SER A 65 -11.56 -19.56 14.78
CA SER A 65 -12.56 -19.08 13.85
C SER A 65 -13.77 -18.64 14.65
N LEU A 66 -14.26 -17.44 14.32
CA LEU A 66 -15.60 -17.01 14.65
C LEU A 66 -16.55 -18.20 14.46
N ARG A 67 -17.24 -18.63 15.52
CA ARG A 67 -18.32 -19.61 15.41
C ARG A 67 -19.31 -19.10 14.36
N GLY A 68 -19.27 -19.66 13.15
CA GLY A 68 -20.15 -19.31 12.02
C GLY A 68 -19.56 -18.39 10.92
N GLY A 69 -18.28 -18.02 10.96
CA GLY A 69 -17.65 -17.16 9.95
C GLY A 69 -17.07 -17.92 8.74
N CYS A 70 -17.09 -17.31 7.55
CA CYS A 70 -16.40 -17.86 6.39
C CYS A 70 -14.88 -17.76 6.53
N ASP A 71 -14.18 -18.88 6.38
CA ASP A 71 -12.73 -18.86 6.20
C ASP A 71 -12.39 -18.39 4.77
N MET A 72 -11.98 -17.13 4.66
CA MET A 72 -11.57 -16.52 3.38
C MET A 72 -10.13 -16.88 2.98
N SER A 73 -9.37 -17.58 3.83
CA SER A 73 -7.96 -17.93 3.56
C SER A 73 -7.79 -19.16 2.68
N VAL A 74 -8.84 -20.00 2.58
CA VAL A 74 -8.85 -21.25 1.82
C VAL A 74 -9.81 -21.15 0.64
N GLY A 75 -9.31 -21.45 -0.56
CA GLY A 75 -10.05 -21.25 -1.80
C GLY A 75 -9.19 -21.47 -3.04
N GLU A 76 -9.65 -20.90 -4.14
CA GLU A 76 -9.00 -21.00 -5.45
C GLU A 76 -9.01 -19.66 -6.19
N TRP A 77 -8.01 -19.44 -7.04
CA TRP A 77 -8.01 -18.33 -7.99
C TRP A 77 -8.80 -18.71 -9.23
N ILE A 78 -9.82 -17.91 -9.54
CA ILE A 78 -10.64 -18.05 -10.74
C ILE A 78 -10.38 -16.89 -11.69
N TYR A 79 -10.38 -17.16 -12.99
CA TYR A 79 -10.26 -16.11 -14.00
C TYR A 79 -11.63 -15.44 -14.20
N ASP A 80 -11.69 -14.13 -14.00
CA ASP A 80 -12.89 -13.31 -14.08
C ASP A 80 -12.64 -12.12 -15.02
N ARG A 81 -13.34 -12.12 -16.17
CA ARG A 81 -13.18 -11.10 -17.22
C ARG A 81 -13.60 -9.70 -16.77
N SER A 82 -14.38 -9.59 -15.70
CA SER A 82 -14.83 -8.31 -15.16
C SER A 82 -13.76 -7.59 -14.34
N TYR A 83 -12.62 -8.23 -14.04
CA TYR A 83 -11.47 -7.59 -13.41
C TYR A 83 -10.53 -6.98 -14.47
N PRO A 84 -9.74 -5.93 -14.12
CA PRO A 84 -9.56 -5.33 -12.78
C PRO A 84 -10.72 -4.45 -12.30
N LEU A 85 -10.69 -4.03 -11.02
CA LEU A 85 -11.73 -3.19 -10.40
C LEU A 85 -11.61 -1.69 -10.73
N TYR A 86 -10.45 -1.26 -11.24
CA TYR A 86 -10.16 0.11 -11.61
C TYR A 86 -9.10 0.14 -12.73
N ASP A 87 -8.94 1.30 -13.38
CA ASP A 87 -7.97 1.44 -14.47
C ASP A 87 -6.53 1.57 -13.93
N ALA A 88 -5.58 0.92 -14.61
CA ALA A 88 -4.15 1.02 -14.29
C ALA A 88 -3.58 2.46 -14.44
N SER A 89 -4.34 3.39 -15.01
CA SER A 89 -4.02 4.81 -15.08
C SER A 89 -4.26 5.58 -13.78
N CYS A 90 -4.76 4.95 -12.71
CA CYS A 90 -5.00 5.61 -11.42
C CYS A 90 -3.81 6.51 -11.01
N PRO A 91 -4.06 7.81 -10.72
CA PRO A 91 -2.99 8.78 -10.52
C PRO A 91 -2.25 8.61 -9.18
N TYR A 92 -2.83 7.85 -8.25
CA TYR A 92 -2.26 7.60 -6.92
C TYR A 92 -1.27 6.41 -6.89
N LEU A 93 -1.11 5.69 -8.00
CA LEU A 93 -0.15 4.61 -8.10
C LEU A 93 1.28 5.14 -8.27
N SER A 94 2.16 4.68 -7.38
CA SER A 94 3.60 4.91 -7.51
C SER A 94 4.18 4.19 -8.72
N ALA A 95 5.34 4.65 -9.18
CA ALA A 95 6.03 3.99 -10.29
C ALA A 95 6.35 2.52 -9.99
N GLN A 96 6.62 2.16 -8.73
CA GLN A 96 7.01 0.80 -8.35
C GLN A 96 5.98 -0.28 -8.70
N VAL A 97 4.70 0.06 -8.64
CA VAL A 97 3.58 -0.88 -8.79
C VAL A 97 2.81 -0.68 -10.11
N SER A 98 3.13 0.36 -10.86
CA SER A 98 2.46 0.73 -12.12
C SER A 98 2.96 -0.08 -13.33
N CYS A 99 2.84 -1.41 -13.27
CA CYS A 99 3.46 -2.33 -14.23
C CYS A 99 3.08 -2.06 -15.70
N ARG A 100 1.80 -1.78 -15.99
CA ARG A 100 1.37 -1.41 -17.35
C ARG A 100 2.05 -0.14 -17.83
N ARG A 101 2.07 0.91 -16.99
CA ARG A 101 2.72 2.19 -17.27
C ARG A 101 4.23 2.01 -17.51
N ASN A 102 4.83 1.03 -16.84
CA ASN A 102 6.25 0.67 -16.97
C ASN A 102 6.54 -0.29 -18.14
N GLY A 103 5.56 -0.58 -18.99
CA GLY A 103 5.76 -1.36 -20.22
C GLY A 103 5.61 -2.86 -20.08
N ARG A 104 4.98 -3.36 -19.00
CA ARG A 104 4.62 -4.79 -18.91
C ARG A 104 3.60 -5.15 -20.02
N PRO A 105 3.92 -6.10 -20.93
CA PRO A 105 3.11 -6.34 -22.12
C PRO A 105 1.93 -7.30 -21.89
N ASP A 106 1.98 -8.16 -20.87
CA ASP A 106 0.87 -9.03 -20.49
C ASP A 106 -0.02 -8.37 -19.42
N HIS A 107 -1.32 -8.64 -19.46
CA HIS A 107 -2.31 -8.04 -18.54
C HIS A 107 -3.26 -9.07 -17.91
N ASP A 108 -3.14 -10.36 -18.26
CA ASP A 108 -4.03 -11.41 -17.74
C ASP A 108 -3.88 -11.64 -16.23
N TYR A 109 -2.74 -11.25 -15.63
CA TYR A 109 -2.53 -11.32 -14.17
C TYR A 109 -3.53 -10.46 -13.39
N GLU A 110 -4.12 -9.44 -14.02
CA GLU A 110 -5.08 -8.52 -13.42
C GLU A 110 -6.50 -9.10 -13.39
N ARG A 111 -6.74 -10.22 -14.09
CA ARG A 111 -8.07 -10.80 -14.32
C ARG A 111 -8.40 -11.98 -13.40
N TRP A 112 -7.69 -12.10 -12.30
CA TRP A 112 -7.86 -13.19 -11.34
C TRP A 112 -8.59 -12.69 -10.10
N ARG A 113 -9.62 -13.45 -9.70
CA ARG A 113 -10.40 -13.24 -8.48
C ARG A 113 -10.19 -14.42 -7.54
N TRP A 114 -10.15 -14.15 -6.25
CA TRP A 114 -10.16 -15.21 -5.24
C TRP A 114 -11.58 -15.66 -4.91
N LYS A 115 -11.79 -16.97 -4.91
CA LYS A 115 -13.04 -17.61 -4.54
C LYS A 115 -12.79 -18.51 -3.32
N PRO A 116 -13.23 -18.09 -2.12
CA PRO A 116 -13.20 -18.95 -0.95
C PRO A 116 -13.99 -20.24 -1.17
N GLN A 117 -13.58 -21.33 -0.53
CA GLN A 117 -14.16 -22.65 -0.78
C GLN A 117 -15.62 -22.78 -0.31
N HIS A 118 -15.95 -22.13 0.82
CA HIS A 118 -17.23 -22.32 1.51
C HIS A 118 -18.09 -21.05 1.60
N CYS A 119 -17.68 -19.97 0.93
CA CYS A 119 -18.50 -18.76 0.81
C CYS A 119 -18.14 -17.94 -0.43
N SER A 120 -18.89 -16.88 -0.66
CA SER A 120 -18.57 -15.87 -1.66
C SER A 120 -17.87 -14.68 -1.01
N LEU A 121 -16.71 -14.29 -1.56
CA LEU A 121 -16.12 -12.99 -1.27
C LEU A 121 -16.92 -11.90 -2.01
N PRO A 122 -17.57 -10.94 -1.32
CA PRO A 122 -18.32 -9.88 -1.97
C PRO A 122 -17.39 -9.05 -2.85
N ARG A 123 -17.89 -8.65 -4.02
CA ARG A 123 -17.13 -7.74 -4.90
C ARG A 123 -17.06 -6.37 -4.24
N PHE A 124 -15.91 -5.70 -4.34
CA PHE A 124 -15.76 -4.36 -3.79
C PHE A 124 -16.79 -3.37 -4.35
N ASN A 125 -17.44 -2.62 -3.46
CA ASN A 125 -18.31 -1.50 -3.82
C ASN A 125 -17.77 -0.24 -3.14
N ALA A 126 -17.23 0.67 -3.95
CA ALA A 126 -16.59 1.89 -3.45
C ALA A 126 -17.56 2.79 -2.66
N LEU A 127 -18.80 2.95 -3.13
CA LEU A 127 -19.79 3.79 -2.45
C LEU A 127 -20.23 3.17 -1.11
N ASP A 128 -20.41 1.85 -1.08
CA ASP A 128 -20.73 1.14 0.17
C ASP A 128 -19.58 1.22 1.17
N PHE A 129 -18.34 0.98 0.72
CA PHE A 129 -17.14 1.14 1.55
C PHE A 129 -17.05 2.55 2.14
N LEU A 130 -17.15 3.59 1.30
CA LEU A 130 -17.10 4.99 1.75
C LEU A 130 -18.27 5.33 2.69
N GLY A 131 -19.45 4.76 2.47
CA GLY A 131 -20.60 4.88 3.36
C GLY A 131 -20.34 4.26 4.74
N ARG A 132 -19.78 3.05 4.81
CA ARG A 132 -19.38 2.39 6.08
C ARG A 132 -18.28 3.15 6.81
N MET A 133 -17.38 3.78 6.05
CA MET A 133 -16.25 4.55 6.56
C MET A 133 -16.55 6.03 6.77
N ARG A 134 -17.81 6.46 6.62
CA ARG A 134 -18.22 7.85 6.85
C ARG A 134 -17.82 8.29 8.28
N ARG A 135 -17.10 9.40 8.36
CA ARG A 135 -16.54 10.00 9.59
C ARG A 135 -15.57 9.09 10.35
N LYS A 136 -14.98 8.13 9.65
CA LYS A 136 -14.00 7.20 10.20
C LYS A 136 -12.62 7.41 9.58
N ARG A 137 -11.60 7.07 10.36
CA ARG A 137 -10.20 6.97 9.95
C ARG A 137 -9.82 5.50 9.79
N VAL A 138 -9.38 5.15 8.59
CA VAL A 138 -8.81 3.83 8.27
C VAL A 138 -7.30 4.00 8.15
N VAL A 139 -6.51 3.36 9.03
CA VAL A 139 -5.06 3.51 9.04
C VAL A 139 -4.39 2.16 8.79
N LEU A 140 -3.64 2.11 7.69
CA LEU A 140 -2.83 0.98 7.24
C LEU A 140 -1.39 1.21 7.72
N VAL A 141 -0.90 0.37 8.62
CA VAL A 141 0.38 0.55 9.31
C VAL A 141 1.30 -0.61 8.96
N GLY A 142 2.52 -0.30 8.52
CA GLY A 142 3.55 -1.34 8.36
C GLY A 142 4.57 -1.03 7.29
N ASP A 143 4.89 -2.04 6.48
CA ASP A 143 5.99 -2.00 5.52
C ASP A 143 5.58 -1.55 4.10
N SER A 144 6.49 -1.70 3.13
CA SER A 144 6.23 -1.32 1.73
C SER A 144 5.12 -2.13 1.07
N ILE A 145 4.82 -3.33 1.56
CA ILE A 145 3.69 -4.15 1.09
C ILE A 145 2.38 -3.64 1.69
N MET A 146 2.39 -3.05 2.89
CA MET A 146 1.22 -2.32 3.39
C MET A 146 0.94 -1.06 2.56
N ARG A 147 1.97 -0.31 2.17
CA ARG A 147 1.82 0.80 1.22
C ARG A 147 1.23 0.31 -0.11
N ASN A 148 1.68 -0.84 -0.60
CA ASN A 148 1.14 -1.46 -1.82
C ASN A 148 -0.37 -1.75 -1.70
N GLN A 149 -0.85 -2.20 -0.54
CA GLN A 149 -2.28 -2.40 -0.29
C GLN A 149 -3.04 -1.07 -0.15
N TRP A 150 -2.43 -0.07 0.49
CA TRP A 150 -2.99 1.27 0.58
C TRP A 150 -3.19 1.92 -0.80
N GLU A 151 -2.19 1.87 -1.68
CA GLU A 151 -2.28 2.40 -3.05
C GLU A 151 -3.41 1.72 -3.84
N SER A 152 -3.59 0.41 -3.67
CA SER A 152 -4.72 -0.34 -4.25
C SER A 152 -6.06 0.16 -3.70
N LEU A 153 -6.18 0.27 -2.38
CA LEU A 153 -7.44 0.68 -1.74
C LEU A 153 -7.86 2.08 -2.16
N VAL A 154 -6.90 3.02 -2.23
CA VAL A 154 -7.14 4.38 -2.73
C VAL A 154 -7.65 4.34 -4.17
N CYS A 155 -7.03 3.58 -5.06
CA CYS A 155 -7.47 3.47 -6.45
C CYS A 155 -8.83 2.76 -6.61
N MET A 156 -9.20 1.88 -5.68
CA MET A 156 -10.51 1.24 -5.67
C MET A 156 -11.64 2.20 -5.28
N VAL A 157 -11.35 3.31 -4.57
CA VAL A 157 -12.37 4.29 -4.15
C VAL A 157 -12.32 5.61 -4.90
N GLU A 158 -11.17 6.00 -5.46
CA GLU A 158 -10.97 7.37 -5.95
C GLU A 158 -11.90 7.74 -7.11
N ALA A 159 -12.23 6.79 -7.99
CA ALA A 159 -13.00 7.04 -9.20
C ALA A 159 -14.45 7.48 -8.94
N VAL A 160 -15.00 7.17 -7.75
CA VAL A 160 -16.34 7.62 -7.35
C VAL A 160 -16.33 8.94 -6.57
N ILE A 161 -15.16 9.52 -6.33
CA ILE A 161 -14.97 10.78 -5.60
C ILE A 161 -14.57 11.89 -6.58
N PRO A 162 -15.32 13.02 -6.63
CA PRO A 162 -14.95 14.16 -7.46
C PRO A 162 -13.54 14.69 -7.13
N ASP A 163 -12.80 15.14 -8.14
CA ASP A 163 -11.40 15.57 -7.99
C ASP A 163 -11.25 16.72 -6.97
N GLU A 164 -12.19 17.65 -6.92
CA GLU A 164 -12.21 18.75 -5.96
C GLU A 164 -12.58 18.32 -4.52
N LYS A 165 -12.94 17.05 -4.32
CA LYS A 165 -13.34 16.46 -3.02
C LYS A 165 -12.39 15.38 -2.54
N LYS A 166 -11.28 15.13 -3.26
CA LYS A 166 -10.23 14.22 -2.82
C LYS A 166 -8.88 14.93 -2.75
N THR A 167 -8.10 14.62 -1.71
CA THR A 167 -6.75 15.18 -1.56
C THR A 167 -5.82 14.12 -1.00
N VAL A 168 -4.53 14.24 -1.28
CA VAL A 168 -3.49 13.46 -0.61
C VAL A 168 -2.56 14.40 0.13
N THR A 169 -2.32 14.11 1.40
CA THR A 169 -1.39 14.85 2.25
C THR A 169 -0.31 13.92 2.76
N THR A 170 0.95 14.34 2.71
CA THR A 170 2.08 13.57 3.25
C THR A 170 2.77 14.38 4.35
N HIS A 171 2.92 13.77 5.52
CA HIS A 171 3.58 14.37 6.68
C HIS A 171 4.52 13.35 7.31
N GLY A 172 5.83 13.55 7.12
CA GLY A 172 6.86 12.64 7.61
C GLY A 172 6.68 11.23 7.05
N THR A 173 6.45 10.26 7.93
CA THR A 173 6.23 8.84 7.60
C THR A 173 4.78 8.49 7.27
N SER A 174 3.87 9.48 7.27
CA SER A 174 2.44 9.26 7.05
C SER A 174 1.96 9.87 5.74
N THR A 175 1.12 9.14 5.02
CA THR A 175 0.40 9.62 3.83
C THR A 175 -1.08 9.38 4.02
N SER A 176 -1.92 10.38 3.79
CA SER A 176 -3.36 10.31 4.00
C SER A 176 -4.09 10.68 2.71
N PHE A 177 -4.97 9.80 2.24
CA PHE A 177 -5.97 10.12 1.22
C PHE A 177 -7.25 10.55 1.92
N HIS A 178 -7.72 11.75 1.64
CA HIS A 178 -8.93 12.34 2.23
C HIS A 178 -10.04 12.35 1.21
N ALA A 179 -11.18 11.77 1.56
CA ALA A 179 -12.44 11.95 0.84
C ALA A 179 -13.31 12.92 1.66
N LEU A 180 -13.62 14.06 1.06
CA LEU A 180 -14.31 15.19 1.71
C LEU A 180 -15.52 15.61 0.88
N VAL A 181 -16.45 14.69 0.64
CA VAL A 181 -17.71 15.05 0.00
C VAL A 181 -18.68 15.51 1.09
N ARG A 182 -19.10 16.77 1.03
CA ARG A 182 -20.11 17.37 1.91
C ARG A 182 -21.36 17.73 1.10
N THR A 183 -22.54 17.45 1.65
CA THR A 183 -23.89 17.64 1.12
C THR A 183 -24.12 19.07 0.64
N ALA A 184 -23.54 20.03 1.37
CA ALA A 184 -23.61 21.45 1.05
C ALA A 184 -22.93 21.83 -0.29
N ASP A 185 -21.98 21.04 -0.78
CA ASP A 185 -21.23 21.34 -2.00
C ASP A 185 -21.95 20.90 -3.29
N LEU A 186 -22.82 19.89 -3.21
CA LEU A 186 -23.57 19.36 -4.36
C LEU A 186 -24.90 20.09 -4.61
N ALA A 187 -25.51 20.65 -3.56
CA ALA A 187 -26.70 21.49 -3.67
C ALA A 187 -26.48 22.70 -4.62
N LYS A 188 -25.24 23.24 -4.67
CA LYS A 188 -24.89 24.35 -5.58
C LYS A 188 -24.89 23.97 -7.06
N ARG A 189 -24.52 22.74 -7.43
CA ARG A 189 -24.46 22.31 -8.84
C ARG A 189 -25.83 21.92 -9.40
N VAL A 190 -26.71 21.36 -8.57
CA VAL A 190 -28.08 21.00 -8.97
C VAL A 190 -28.93 22.24 -9.28
N ILE A 191 -28.78 23.30 -8.49
CA ILE A 191 -29.56 24.54 -8.66
C ILE A 191 -29.23 25.25 -9.99
N ASP A 192 -28.04 25.01 -10.56
CA ASP A 192 -27.60 25.62 -11.82
C ASP A 192 -28.06 24.81 -13.07
N SER A 193 -28.40 23.53 -12.91
CA SER A 193 -28.98 22.71 -13.98
C SER A 193 -30.51 22.72 -13.89
N ARG A 194 -31.18 23.55 -14.69
CA ARG A 194 -32.66 23.68 -14.74
C ARG A 194 -33.42 22.44 -15.27
N SER A 195 -32.82 21.24 -15.20
CA SER A 195 -33.27 20.09 -15.99
C SER A 195 -33.66 18.85 -15.16
N PHE A 196 -33.64 18.91 -13.83
CA PHE A 196 -33.95 17.75 -12.98
C PHE A 196 -35.07 18.05 -11.97
N PRO A 197 -36.02 17.12 -11.73
CA PRO A 197 -37.03 17.29 -10.69
C PRO A 197 -36.37 17.47 -9.32
N ALA A 198 -36.72 18.54 -8.61
CA ALA A 198 -36.09 18.93 -7.33
C ALA A 198 -36.08 17.81 -6.28
N LEU A 199 -37.09 16.94 -6.27
CA LEU A 199 -37.16 15.76 -5.40
C LEU A 199 -36.05 14.73 -5.69
N TYR A 200 -35.78 14.43 -6.95
CA TYR A 200 -34.76 13.44 -7.32
C TYR A 200 -33.34 13.92 -7.00
N ALA A 201 -33.08 15.22 -7.19
CA ALA A 201 -31.80 15.79 -6.88
C ALA A 201 -31.55 15.90 -5.36
N PHE A 202 -32.59 16.14 -4.56
CA PHE A 202 -32.48 16.15 -3.10
C PHE A 202 -32.05 14.77 -2.56
N PHE A 203 -32.62 13.69 -3.10
CA PHE A 203 -32.26 12.31 -2.72
C PHE A 203 -30.85 11.90 -3.14
N VAL A 204 -30.33 12.37 -4.28
CA VAL A 204 -28.95 12.07 -4.73
C VAL A 204 -27.91 12.87 -3.94
N VAL A 205 -28.24 14.09 -3.51
CA VAL A 205 -27.33 14.98 -2.79
C VAL A 205 -27.11 14.56 -1.34
N GLU A 206 -28.12 14.01 -0.66
CA GLU A 206 -28.00 13.50 0.72
C GLU A 206 -27.12 12.24 0.85
N GLN A 207 -26.87 11.51 -0.24
CA GLN A 207 -26.19 10.20 -0.19
C GLN A 207 -24.67 10.25 -0.36
N LEU A 208 -24.09 11.39 -0.78
CA LEU A 208 -22.66 11.51 -1.04
C LEU A 208 -21.98 12.35 0.06
N ASP A 209 -22.26 12.04 1.32
CA ASP A 209 -21.50 12.60 2.45
C ASP A 209 -20.44 11.60 2.90
N PHE A 210 -19.25 11.67 2.32
CA PHE A 210 -18.11 10.89 2.76
C PHE A 210 -17.07 11.85 3.33
N GLU A 211 -16.92 11.84 4.65
CA GLU A 211 -15.85 12.52 5.38
C GLU A 211 -14.98 11.42 5.97
N THR A 212 -13.99 10.93 5.23
CA THR A 212 -13.19 9.78 5.66
C THR A 212 -11.74 9.93 5.22
N SER A 213 -10.83 9.33 5.98
CA SER A 213 -9.42 9.24 5.62
C SER A 213 -8.97 7.79 5.51
N ILE A 214 -8.21 7.51 4.44
CA ILE A 214 -7.51 6.25 4.24
C ILE A 214 -6.02 6.59 4.33
N GLU A 215 -5.40 6.18 5.42
CA GLU A 215 -4.06 6.60 5.83
C GLU A 215 -3.09 5.43 5.72
N PHE A 216 -1.86 5.71 5.30
CA PHE A 216 -0.72 4.82 5.39
C PHE A 216 0.30 5.41 6.37
N HIS A 217 0.78 4.59 7.31
CA HIS A 217 1.86 4.96 8.22
C HIS A 217 3.03 3.99 8.10
N TRP A 218 4.20 4.52 7.76
CA TRP A 218 5.43 3.74 7.63
C TRP A 218 5.98 3.35 9.01
N ALA A 219 5.80 2.07 9.37
CA ALA A 219 6.35 1.46 10.56
C ALA A 219 6.65 -0.03 10.29
N PRO A 220 7.65 -0.34 9.43
CA PRO A 220 7.86 -1.68 8.89
C PRO A 220 8.14 -2.74 9.96
N LEU A 221 8.72 -2.32 11.09
CA LEU A 221 9.03 -3.16 12.25
C LEU A 221 8.03 -2.94 13.40
N LEU A 222 7.04 -2.06 13.23
CA LEU A 222 6.09 -1.56 14.24
C LEU A 222 6.75 -0.83 15.43
N VAL A 223 7.78 -1.43 16.02
CA VAL A 223 8.62 -0.87 17.07
C VAL A 223 9.62 0.16 16.52
N GLU A 224 10.26 0.89 17.41
CA GLU A 224 11.08 2.05 17.07
C GLU A 224 12.47 1.66 16.56
N LEU A 225 12.90 2.33 15.48
CA LEU A 225 14.25 2.22 14.93
C LEU A 225 14.94 3.58 15.06
N GLU A 226 15.96 3.63 15.90
CA GLU A 226 16.78 4.82 16.10
C GLU A 226 17.92 4.84 15.08
N ALA A 227 17.98 5.89 14.26
CA ALA A 227 19.08 6.13 13.33
C ALA A 227 20.12 7.06 13.96
N GLY A 228 21.40 6.69 13.87
CA GLY A 228 22.49 7.53 14.39
C GLY A 228 22.71 7.41 15.91
N GLY A 229 22.34 6.28 16.51
CA GLY A 229 22.55 5.99 17.93
C GLY A 229 24.04 5.80 18.28
N ALA A 230 24.34 5.12 19.39
CA ALA A 230 25.71 4.93 19.88
C ALA A 230 26.66 4.50 18.74
N GLN A 231 27.72 5.28 18.51
CA GLN A 231 28.73 5.06 17.45
C GLN A 231 28.17 5.11 16.02
N ASN A 232 27.13 5.92 15.77
CA ASN A 232 26.48 6.07 14.46
C ASN A 232 25.87 4.76 13.92
N LYS A 233 25.41 3.89 14.84
CA LYS A 233 24.72 2.63 14.54
C LYS A 233 23.21 2.80 14.57
N ARG A 234 22.51 1.98 13.80
CA ARG A 234 21.04 1.89 13.79
C ARG A 234 20.60 0.89 14.85
N ILE A 235 19.77 1.32 15.80
CA ILE A 235 19.38 0.52 16.97
C ILE A 235 17.88 0.24 16.89
N LEU A 236 17.52 -1.05 16.85
CA LEU A 236 16.14 -1.50 16.91
C LEU A 236 15.70 -1.69 18.36
N HIS A 237 14.81 -0.85 18.84
CA HIS A 237 14.27 -0.91 20.20
C HIS A 237 13.08 -1.86 20.24
N LEU A 238 13.26 -3.06 20.80
CA LEU A 238 12.25 -4.12 20.78
C LEU A 238 11.09 -3.86 21.75
N ASP A 239 11.28 -2.98 22.72
CA ASP A 239 10.34 -2.61 23.79
C ASP A 239 9.80 -1.17 23.70
N SER A 240 10.11 -0.45 22.61
CA SER A 240 9.63 0.91 22.35
C SER A 240 8.75 0.98 21.10
N ILE A 241 7.60 1.63 21.18
CA ILE A 241 6.61 1.71 20.09
C ILE A 241 5.85 3.05 20.03
N GLU A 242 5.98 3.86 21.07
CA GLU A 242 5.08 4.98 21.34
C GLU A 242 5.20 6.09 20.30
N GLU A 243 6.41 6.33 19.79
CA GLU A 243 6.65 7.32 18.73
C GLU A 243 5.98 6.95 17.41
N ASN A 244 5.91 5.67 17.06
CA ASN A 244 5.14 5.23 15.89
C ASN A 244 3.64 5.27 16.23
N ALA A 245 3.28 4.79 17.42
CA ALA A 245 1.90 4.55 17.81
C ALA A 245 1.06 5.82 18.04
N LYS A 246 1.70 6.98 18.23
CA LYS A 246 1.01 8.29 18.27
C LYS A 246 0.11 8.54 17.05
N HIS A 247 0.47 8.00 15.89
CA HIS A 247 -0.30 8.17 14.66
C HIS A 247 -1.52 7.23 14.55
N TRP A 248 -1.53 6.14 15.33
CA TRP A 248 -2.55 5.09 15.26
C TRP A 248 -3.73 5.38 16.19
N ARG A 249 -3.51 6.23 17.20
CA ARG A 249 -4.53 6.59 18.18
C ARG A 249 -5.73 7.27 17.52
N GLY A 250 -6.92 6.90 18.00
CA GLY A 250 -8.18 7.42 17.50
C GLY A 250 -8.54 6.98 16.08
N ALA A 251 -7.87 5.96 15.53
CA ALA A 251 -8.33 5.30 14.31
C ALA A 251 -9.52 4.40 14.60
N ASP A 252 -10.48 4.34 13.67
CA ASP A 252 -11.65 3.47 13.77
C ASP A 252 -11.34 2.07 13.21
N VAL A 253 -10.46 2.00 12.20
CA VAL A 253 -9.96 0.75 11.64
C VAL A 253 -8.44 0.82 11.55
N LEU A 254 -7.76 -0.13 12.20
CA LEU A 254 -6.31 -0.30 12.14
C LEU A 254 -5.99 -1.59 11.40
N VAL A 255 -5.23 -1.50 10.31
CA VAL A 255 -4.74 -2.66 9.55
C VAL A 255 -3.22 -2.69 9.66
N PHE A 256 -2.69 -3.64 10.41
CA PHE A 256 -1.26 -3.81 10.61
C PHE A 256 -0.67 -4.87 9.70
N ASP A 257 0.57 -4.67 9.28
CA ASP A 257 1.46 -5.77 8.94
C ASP A 257 2.87 -5.51 9.46
N SER A 258 3.64 -6.60 9.55
CA SER A 258 5.07 -6.54 9.81
C SER A 258 5.66 -7.91 9.56
N ALA A 259 6.44 -8.09 8.48
CA ALA A 259 7.06 -9.39 8.21
C ALA A 259 8.32 -9.30 7.34
N HIS A 260 8.30 -8.55 6.22
CA HIS A 260 9.39 -8.60 5.25
C HIS A 260 10.72 -8.13 5.86
N TRP A 261 10.67 -7.00 6.57
CA TRP A 261 11.84 -6.32 7.08
C TRP A 261 12.58 -7.09 8.17
N TRP A 262 11.87 -7.93 8.92
CA TRP A 262 12.46 -8.79 9.96
C TRP A 262 13.36 -9.89 9.41
N THR A 263 13.27 -10.18 8.11
CA THR A 263 14.12 -11.19 7.44
C THR A 263 15.28 -10.59 6.67
N HIS A 264 15.45 -9.26 6.69
CA HIS A 264 16.57 -8.64 6.00
C HIS A 264 17.88 -8.91 6.74
N SER A 265 18.86 -9.42 6.02
CA SER A 265 20.19 -9.82 6.49
C SER A 265 21.29 -8.99 5.82
N GLY A 266 22.49 -9.03 6.40
CA GLY A 266 23.70 -8.43 5.82
C GLY A 266 23.52 -6.97 5.45
N LYS A 267 23.85 -6.61 4.20
CA LYS A 267 23.74 -5.22 3.69
C LYS A 267 22.31 -4.67 3.62
N TRP A 268 21.30 -5.54 3.69
CA TRP A 268 19.89 -5.16 3.62
C TRP A 268 19.25 -4.99 5.01
N SER A 269 19.94 -5.41 6.07
CA SER A 269 19.47 -5.22 7.44
C SER A 269 19.21 -3.74 7.70
N SER A 270 18.07 -3.46 8.32
CA SER A 270 17.64 -2.09 8.64
C SER A 270 18.22 -1.59 9.97
N TRP A 271 18.77 -2.49 10.77
CA TRP A 271 19.40 -2.21 12.05
C TRP A 271 20.79 -2.86 12.12
N ASP A 272 21.61 -2.36 13.02
CA ASP A 272 22.94 -2.90 13.32
C ASP A 272 22.97 -3.56 14.72
N MET A 273 22.08 -3.13 15.63
CA MET A 273 22.00 -3.60 17.01
C MET A 273 20.53 -3.65 17.46
N TYR A 274 20.26 -4.43 18.50
CA TYR A 274 18.97 -4.46 19.20
C TYR A 274 19.11 -3.82 20.58
N MET A 275 18.03 -3.21 21.07
CA MET A 275 17.88 -2.73 22.44
C MET A 275 16.66 -3.38 23.07
N GLU A 276 16.80 -3.87 24.30
CA GLU A 276 15.67 -4.32 25.13
C GLU A 276 16.02 -4.07 26.60
N ASN A 277 15.13 -3.42 27.36
CA ASN A 277 15.31 -3.09 28.77
C ASN A 277 16.65 -2.37 29.06
N GLY A 278 17.06 -1.46 28.17
CA GLY A 278 18.32 -0.73 28.29
C GLY A 278 19.60 -1.55 28.04
N ARG A 279 19.49 -2.78 27.52
CA ARG A 279 20.62 -3.64 27.15
C ARG A 279 20.75 -3.73 25.64
N LEU A 280 21.99 -3.60 25.16
CA LEU A 280 22.34 -3.73 23.74
C LEU A 280 22.69 -5.18 23.39
N PHE A 281 22.21 -5.63 22.23
CA PHE A 281 22.52 -6.94 21.64
C PHE A 281 22.99 -6.76 20.20
N THR A 282 23.99 -7.52 19.78
CA THR A 282 24.45 -7.57 18.39
C THR A 282 24.11 -8.90 17.71
N ASP A 283 23.92 -9.95 18.51
CA ASP A 283 23.57 -11.29 18.03
C ASP A 283 22.25 -11.71 18.68
N LEU A 284 21.20 -11.71 17.88
CA LEU A 284 19.87 -12.14 18.27
C LEU A 284 19.20 -12.75 17.05
N ASN A 285 18.59 -13.92 17.22
CA ASN A 285 17.83 -14.56 16.18
C ASN A 285 16.69 -13.61 15.71
N PRO A 286 16.59 -13.28 14.40
CA PRO A 286 15.61 -12.33 13.92
C PRO A 286 14.15 -12.71 14.22
N MET A 287 13.83 -14.01 14.33
CA MET A 287 12.48 -14.45 14.69
C MET A 287 12.18 -14.29 16.19
N VAL A 288 13.21 -14.36 17.05
CA VAL A 288 13.08 -14.00 18.47
C VAL A 288 12.91 -12.48 18.62
N ALA A 289 13.66 -11.69 17.83
CA ALA A 289 13.47 -10.24 17.77
C ALA A 289 12.05 -9.88 17.28
N TYR A 290 11.56 -10.58 16.25
CA TYR A 290 10.21 -10.43 15.72
C TYR A 290 9.14 -10.73 16.77
N GLU A 291 9.28 -11.84 17.50
CA GLU A 291 8.37 -12.19 18.60
C GLU A 291 8.33 -11.09 19.67
N LYS A 292 9.50 -10.59 20.09
CA LYS A 292 9.62 -9.50 21.09
C LYS A 292 8.94 -8.22 20.60
N GLY A 293 9.22 -7.80 19.37
CA GLY A 293 8.61 -6.60 18.80
C GLY A 293 7.09 -6.71 18.65
N LEU A 294 6.60 -7.87 18.19
CA LEU A 294 5.16 -8.13 18.13
C LEU A 294 4.52 -8.18 19.51
N PHE A 295 5.21 -8.68 20.53
CA PHE A 295 4.70 -8.67 21.90
C PHE A 295 4.54 -7.24 22.43
N THR A 296 5.48 -6.34 22.10
CA THR A 296 5.38 -4.91 22.42
C THR A 296 4.18 -4.26 21.71
N TRP A 297 3.97 -4.56 20.42
CA TRP A 297 2.77 -4.12 19.69
C TRP A 297 1.47 -4.66 20.31
N ALA A 298 1.43 -5.94 20.63
CA ALA A 298 0.27 -6.59 21.24
C ALA A 298 -0.09 -5.96 22.59
N LYS A 299 0.91 -5.71 23.43
CA LYS A 299 0.74 -5.02 24.72
C LYS A 299 0.22 -3.59 24.53
N TRP A 300 0.73 -2.86 23.53
CA TRP A 300 0.23 -1.52 23.23
C TRP A 300 -1.24 -1.55 22.82
N VAL A 301 -1.63 -2.47 21.92
CA VAL A 301 -3.02 -2.64 21.49
C VAL A 301 -3.94 -2.92 22.68
N ASP A 302 -3.59 -3.91 23.50
CA ASP A 302 -4.37 -4.31 24.68
C ASP A 302 -4.55 -3.17 25.70
N MET A 303 -3.54 -2.30 25.84
CA MET A 303 -3.56 -1.22 26.83
C MET A 303 -4.18 0.10 26.33
N ASN A 304 -4.19 0.34 25.02
CA ASN A 304 -4.50 1.67 24.47
C ASN A 304 -5.78 1.73 23.62
N LEU A 305 -6.34 0.59 23.20
CA LEU A 305 -7.49 0.56 22.30
C LEU A 305 -8.76 0.04 22.99
N ASP A 306 -9.92 0.55 22.56
CA ASP A 306 -11.24 0.06 22.98
C ASP A 306 -11.87 -0.75 21.82
N PRO A 307 -12.16 -2.06 21.99
CA PRO A 307 -12.71 -2.90 20.92
C PRO A 307 -14.12 -2.49 20.48
N ARG A 308 -14.80 -1.61 21.22
CA ARG A 308 -16.09 -1.02 20.81
C ARG A 308 -15.93 0.18 19.87
N ARG A 309 -14.72 0.74 19.78
CA ARG A 309 -14.42 1.95 18.98
C ARG A 309 -13.49 1.66 17.82
N THR A 310 -12.53 0.77 18.02
CA THR A 310 -11.49 0.48 17.04
C THR A 310 -11.54 -0.99 16.65
N GLN A 311 -11.59 -1.27 15.36
CA GLN A 311 -11.38 -2.61 14.82
C GLN A 311 -9.90 -2.79 14.47
N VAL A 312 -9.28 -3.87 14.95
CA VAL A 312 -7.87 -4.19 14.66
C VAL A 312 -7.79 -5.41 13.77
N ILE A 313 -7.09 -5.26 12.67
CA ILE A 313 -6.84 -6.30 11.68
C ILE A 313 -5.31 -6.45 11.55
N PHE A 314 -4.83 -7.68 11.54
CA PHE A 314 -3.43 -7.98 11.24
C PHE A 314 -3.35 -8.82 9.96
N ARG A 315 -2.70 -8.28 8.94
CA ARG A 315 -2.46 -8.96 7.67
C ARG A 315 -1.25 -9.88 7.78
N THR A 316 -1.42 -11.12 7.34
CA THR A 316 -0.33 -12.10 7.36
C THR A 316 0.73 -11.82 6.28
N VAL A 317 1.79 -12.63 6.27
CA VAL A 317 2.96 -12.43 5.42
C VAL A 317 2.58 -12.49 3.94
N SER A 318 2.97 -11.45 3.20
CA SER A 318 2.99 -11.52 1.73
C SER A 318 4.21 -12.34 1.27
N PRO A 319 4.04 -13.33 0.38
CA PRO A 319 5.14 -14.17 -0.07
C PRO A 319 6.04 -13.46 -1.08
N ARG A 320 7.29 -13.91 -1.14
CA ARG A 320 8.28 -13.52 -2.15
C ARG A 320 8.50 -14.67 -3.14
N HIS A 321 8.69 -14.33 -4.41
CA HIS A 321 8.93 -15.30 -5.49
C HIS A 321 10.30 -15.07 -6.13
N ASN A 322 11.36 -15.11 -5.34
CA ASN A 322 12.74 -14.81 -5.77
C ASN A 322 13.63 -16.06 -5.97
N ARG A 323 13.17 -17.26 -5.58
CA ARG A 323 13.99 -18.48 -5.62
C ARG A 323 14.25 -18.96 -7.05
N SER A 324 15.52 -19.20 -7.38
CA SER A 324 16.00 -19.61 -8.71
C SER A 324 15.58 -21.02 -9.14
N ASN A 325 15.06 -21.84 -8.22
CA ASN A 325 14.59 -23.21 -8.44
C ASN A 325 13.23 -23.32 -9.18
N GLY A 326 12.93 -22.39 -10.09
CA GLY A 326 11.68 -22.35 -10.87
C GLY A 326 10.52 -21.60 -10.20
N TRP A 327 10.76 -20.98 -9.04
CA TRP A 327 9.78 -20.16 -8.32
C TRP A 327 9.95 -18.66 -8.56
N GLN A 328 10.96 -18.26 -9.34
CA GLN A 328 11.23 -16.86 -9.62
C GLN A 328 10.07 -16.22 -10.43
N CYS A 329 9.66 -15.01 -10.05
CA CYS A 329 8.57 -14.29 -10.71
C CYS A 329 8.89 -13.84 -12.14
N TYR A 330 10.17 -13.84 -12.53
CA TYR A 330 10.61 -13.37 -13.84
C TYR A 330 9.96 -14.18 -14.97
N ARG A 331 9.35 -13.45 -15.92
CA ARG A 331 8.60 -13.99 -17.09
C ARG A 331 7.39 -14.87 -16.74
N GLN A 332 6.91 -14.87 -15.50
CA GLN A 332 5.70 -15.59 -15.13
C GLN A 332 4.46 -14.77 -15.52
N ARG A 333 3.49 -15.42 -16.16
CA ARG A 333 2.25 -14.79 -16.66
C ARG A 333 0.96 -15.46 -16.20
N LYS A 334 1.09 -16.56 -15.44
CA LYS A 334 -0.03 -17.33 -14.92
C LYS A 334 0.23 -17.72 -13.46
N PRO A 335 -0.82 -17.79 -12.64
CA PRO A 335 -0.70 -18.28 -11.29
C PRO A 335 -0.29 -19.75 -11.29
N LEU A 336 0.16 -20.22 -10.13
CA LEU A 336 0.31 -21.62 -9.82
C LEU A 336 -1.08 -22.23 -9.58
N PHE A 337 -1.26 -23.48 -10.00
CA PHE A 337 -2.49 -24.22 -9.75
C PHE A 337 -2.56 -24.77 -8.32
N TYR A 338 -1.42 -25.11 -7.72
CA TYR A 338 -1.31 -25.63 -6.37
C TYR A 338 0.05 -25.26 -5.77
N LEU A 339 0.12 -25.21 -4.44
CA LEU A 339 1.38 -25.11 -3.71
C LEU A 339 1.98 -26.52 -3.61
N GLY A 340 3.20 -26.72 -4.12
CA GLY A 340 3.88 -28.01 -4.03
C GLY A 340 4.20 -28.39 -2.57
N HIS A 341 4.53 -29.67 -2.34
CA HIS A 341 4.86 -30.24 -1.02
C HIS A 341 6.02 -29.53 -0.26
N SER A 342 6.81 -28.71 -0.95
CA SER A 342 7.90 -27.92 -0.36
C SER A 342 7.47 -26.54 0.17
N HIS A 343 6.20 -26.15 0.02
CA HIS A 343 5.71 -24.87 0.53
C HIS A 343 5.46 -24.95 2.04
N ARG A 344 6.49 -24.65 2.83
CA ARG A 344 6.37 -24.51 4.29
C ARG A 344 5.72 -23.18 4.65
N SER A 345 4.88 -23.18 5.68
CA SER A 345 4.33 -21.95 6.25
C SER A 345 5.48 -21.03 6.70
N PRO A 346 5.46 -19.73 6.39
CA PRO A 346 6.47 -18.80 6.90
C PRO A 346 6.53 -18.83 8.43
N VAL A 347 7.72 -18.85 9.01
CA VAL A 347 7.93 -18.92 10.47
C VAL A 347 7.27 -17.72 11.18
N GLN A 348 7.26 -16.56 10.54
CA GLN A 348 6.61 -15.35 11.01
C GLN A 348 5.10 -15.58 11.27
N LEU A 349 4.43 -16.38 10.46
CA LEU A 349 3.01 -16.66 10.64
C LEU A 349 2.77 -17.47 11.93
N THR A 350 3.68 -18.38 12.28
CA THR A 350 3.63 -19.12 13.55
C THR A 350 3.85 -18.18 14.74
N VAL A 351 4.87 -17.31 14.66
CA VAL A 351 5.15 -16.33 15.72
C VAL A 351 3.96 -15.39 15.93
N LEU A 352 3.38 -14.86 14.84
CA LEU A 352 2.18 -14.01 14.90
C LEU A 352 1.03 -14.72 15.61
N ARG A 353 0.72 -15.96 15.25
CA ARG A 353 -0.37 -16.73 15.89
C ARG A 353 -0.14 -16.92 17.39
N GLU A 354 1.09 -17.19 17.81
CA GLU A 354 1.42 -17.33 19.24
C GLU A 354 1.29 -16.01 20.01
N VAL A 355 1.65 -14.88 19.41
CA VAL A 355 1.44 -13.55 20.02
C VAL A 355 -0.05 -13.25 20.14
N LEU A 356 -0.81 -13.43 19.06
CA LEU A 356 -2.27 -13.16 19.05
C LEU A 356 -3.03 -14.02 20.07
N ARG A 357 -2.62 -15.28 20.27
CA ARG A 357 -3.23 -16.17 21.27
C ARG A 357 -3.08 -15.65 22.71
N LYS A 358 -2.09 -14.79 22.97
CA LYS A 358 -1.82 -14.19 24.29
C LYS A 358 -2.49 -12.81 24.46
N MET A 359 -3.09 -12.26 23.40
CA MET A 359 -3.75 -10.96 23.45
C MET A 359 -5.13 -11.05 24.08
N SER A 360 -5.52 -9.97 24.77
CA SER A 360 -6.87 -9.79 25.28
C SER A 360 -7.76 -9.02 24.29
N PHE A 361 -7.19 -8.13 23.48
CA PHE A 361 -7.90 -7.41 22.45
C PHE A 361 -8.22 -8.33 21.26
N PRO A 362 -9.47 -8.33 20.75
CA PRO A 362 -9.84 -9.14 19.59
C PRO A 362 -9.21 -8.57 18.31
N VAL A 363 -8.32 -9.34 17.70
CA VAL A 363 -7.67 -9.00 16.43
C VAL A 363 -8.18 -9.94 15.33
N TYR A 364 -8.62 -9.37 14.21
CA TYR A 364 -8.97 -10.16 13.04
C TYR A 364 -7.70 -10.47 12.22
N VAL A 365 -7.46 -11.75 11.92
CA VAL A 365 -6.34 -12.15 11.06
C VAL A 365 -6.78 -12.16 9.61
N GLN A 366 -6.26 -11.22 8.83
CA GLN A 366 -6.43 -11.23 7.38
C GLN A 366 -5.36 -12.15 6.77
N ASP A 367 -5.66 -13.45 6.69
CA ASP A 367 -4.71 -14.44 6.18
C ASP A 367 -4.66 -14.46 4.65
N ILE A 368 -3.66 -13.79 4.09
CA ILE A 368 -3.41 -13.66 2.65
C ILE A 368 -2.27 -14.57 2.16
N THR A 369 -1.56 -15.27 3.05
CA THR A 369 -0.25 -15.86 2.74
C THR A 369 -0.38 -16.97 1.69
N GLY A 370 -1.26 -17.94 1.94
CA GLY A 370 -1.44 -19.10 1.05
C GLY A 370 -1.96 -18.71 -0.33
N MET A 371 -3.01 -17.87 -0.37
CA MET A 371 -3.58 -17.42 -1.64
C MET A 371 -2.59 -16.60 -2.46
N SER A 372 -1.78 -15.74 -1.83
CA SER A 372 -0.80 -14.90 -2.53
C SER A 372 0.39 -15.71 -3.03
N ALA A 373 0.71 -16.84 -2.38
CA ALA A 373 1.81 -17.73 -2.79
C ALA A 373 1.52 -18.44 -4.13
N LEU A 374 0.26 -18.47 -4.56
CA LEU A 374 -0.10 -18.95 -5.90
C LEU A 374 0.16 -17.91 -6.98
N ARG A 375 0.42 -16.65 -6.63
CA ARG A 375 0.36 -15.50 -7.56
C ARG A 375 1.72 -14.99 -8.03
N ARG A 376 2.68 -15.89 -8.31
CA ARG A 376 3.99 -15.48 -8.85
C ARG A 376 3.93 -14.61 -10.12
N ASP A 377 2.82 -14.64 -10.85
CA ASP A 377 2.52 -13.80 -12.01
C ASP A 377 2.21 -12.34 -11.67
N GLY A 378 1.77 -12.06 -10.45
CA GLY A 378 1.30 -10.73 -10.03
C GLY A 378 2.40 -9.74 -9.65
N HIS A 379 3.67 -10.15 -9.64
CA HIS A 379 4.79 -9.28 -9.27
C HIS A 379 5.22 -8.33 -10.40
N PRO A 380 5.75 -7.13 -10.09
CA PRO A 380 6.34 -6.24 -11.08
C PRO A 380 7.48 -6.86 -11.86
N SER A 381 8.27 -7.74 -11.24
CA SER A 381 9.48 -8.29 -11.84
C SER A 381 10.38 -7.14 -12.34
N ILE A 382 10.69 -7.08 -13.61
CA ILE A 382 11.53 -6.02 -14.21
C ILE A 382 10.76 -4.70 -14.46
N TYR A 383 9.45 -4.71 -14.27
CA TYR A 383 8.56 -3.57 -14.55
C TYR A 383 8.27 -2.74 -13.29
N ALA A 384 9.20 -2.71 -12.32
CA ALA A 384 9.11 -1.88 -11.12
C ALA A 384 9.65 -0.44 -11.32
N ARG A 385 10.20 -0.14 -12.50
CA ARG A 385 10.71 1.19 -12.86
C ARG A 385 10.25 1.55 -14.27
N SER A 386 10.01 2.83 -14.51
CA SER A 386 9.71 3.34 -15.85
C SER A 386 10.98 3.21 -16.71
N GLY A 387 10.98 2.27 -17.64
CA GLY A 387 12.10 2.09 -18.56
C GLY A 387 12.08 3.13 -19.66
N ASN A 388 13.12 3.97 -19.76
CA ASN A 388 13.42 4.71 -20.99
C ASN A 388 14.01 3.74 -22.03
N GLY A 389 13.31 2.66 -22.39
CA GLY A 389 13.58 1.77 -23.54
C GLY A 389 14.99 1.19 -23.76
N GLN A 390 16.00 1.47 -22.93
CA GLN A 390 17.42 1.22 -23.25
C GLN A 390 18.17 0.30 -22.28
N GLU A 391 17.55 -0.16 -21.19
CA GLU A 391 18.18 -1.13 -20.29
C GLU A 391 18.03 -2.60 -20.74
N GLN A 392 17.68 -2.81 -22.01
CA GLN A 392 17.57 -4.14 -22.64
C GLN A 392 18.87 -4.64 -23.28
N LEU A 393 19.97 -3.91 -23.14
CA LEU A 393 21.27 -4.30 -23.68
C LEU A 393 22.18 -4.81 -22.55
N TYR A 394 22.43 -6.12 -22.61
CA TYR A 394 23.46 -6.93 -21.94
C TYR A 394 23.02 -7.90 -20.80
N PRO A 395 23.65 -9.09 -20.72
CA PRO A 395 22.98 -10.33 -20.36
C PRO A 395 23.34 -10.80 -18.94
N ARG A 396 22.33 -10.88 -18.08
CA ARG A 396 22.13 -11.79 -16.93
C ARG A 396 20.87 -11.26 -16.24
N VAL A 397 19.91 -12.14 -15.96
CA VAL A 397 18.55 -11.86 -15.43
C VAL A 397 18.42 -10.46 -14.81
N PRO A 398 17.65 -9.52 -15.40
CA PRO A 398 17.54 -8.18 -14.88
C PRO A 398 17.00 -8.21 -13.45
N ALA A 399 17.47 -7.29 -12.60
CA ALA A 399 17.02 -7.19 -11.21
C ALA A 399 15.48 -7.13 -11.18
N SER A 400 14.87 -8.18 -10.62
CA SER A 400 13.42 -8.36 -10.63
C SER A 400 12.87 -8.13 -9.23
N ASP A 401 11.90 -7.22 -9.11
CA ASP A 401 11.10 -7.09 -7.90
C ASP A 401 10.07 -8.23 -7.84
N CYS A 402 10.38 -9.23 -7.00
CA CYS A 402 9.50 -10.37 -6.73
C CYS A 402 8.95 -10.33 -5.30
N SER A 403 8.85 -9.14 -4.71
CA SER A 403 8.29 -8.92 -3.36
C SER A 403 7.03 -8.07 -3.41
N HIS A 404 7.05 -6.95 -4.15
CA HIS A 404 5.90 -6.07 -4.34
C HIS A 404 4.95 -6.62 -5.42
N TRP A 405 3.80 -5.99 -5.60
CA TRP A 405 2.74 -6.45 -6.48
C TRP A 405 2.35 -5.37 -7.48
N CYS A 406 2.13 -5.78 -8.74
CA CYS A 406 1.52 -4.91 -9.73
C CYS A 406 0.13 -4.47 -9.28
N LEU A 407 -0.21 -3.22 -9.61
CA LEU A 407 -1.54 -2.66 -9.43
C LEU A 407 -2.11 -2.20 -10.78
N PRO A 408 -3.38 -2.53 -11.09
CA PRO A 408 -4.28 -3.43 -10.34
C PRO A 408 -3.76 -4.87 -10.28
N GLY A 409 -4.17 -5.64 -9.27
CA GLY A 409 -3.63 -6.98 -9.04
C GLY A 409 -3.98 -7.62 -7.69
N VAL A 410 -3.03 -8.39 -7.15
CA VAL A 410 -3.24 -9.21 -5.93
C VAL A 410 -3.71 -8.40 -4.72
N PRO A 411 -3.16 -7.20 -4.42
CA PRO A 411 -3.62 -6.39 -3.30
C PRO A 411 -5.08 -5.93 -3.39
N ASP A 412 -5.67 -5.89 -4.59
CA ASP A 412 -7.09 -5.55 -4.77
C ASP A 412 -7.97 -6.59 -4.08
N ILE A 413 -7.54 -7.86 -4.13
CA ILE A 413 -8.25 -8.97 -3.48
C ILE A 413 -8.03 -8.95 -1.97
N TRP A 414 -6.86 -8.52 -1.50
CA TRP A 414 -6.68 -8.24 -0.07
C TRP A 414 -7.68 -7.17 0.36
N ASN A 415 -7.89 -6.13 -0.43
CA ASN A 415 -8.87 -5.09 -0.13
C ASN A 415 -10.33 -5.57 -0.24
N GLU A 416 -10.65 -6.54 -1.10
CA GLU A 416 -11.95 -7.22 -1.08
C GLU A 416 -12.16 -8.04 0.21
N MET A 417 -11.12 -8.73 0.71
CA MET A 417 -11.16 -9.38 2.02
C MET A 417 -11.33 -8.37 3.14
N LEU A 418 -10.57 -7.27 3.11
CA LEU A 418 -10.69 -6.17 4.09
C LEU A 418 -12.11 -5.61 4.09
N TYR A 419 -12.68 -5.34 2.92
CA TYR A 419 -14.06 -4.87 2.76
C TYR A 419 -15.10 -5.86 3.31
N SER A 420 -14.85 -7.16 3.23
CA SER A 420 -15.71 -8.18 3.85
C SER A 420 -15.59 -8.26 5.37
N ILE A 421 -14.50 -7.75 5.95
CA ILE A 421 -14.22 -7.77 7.40
C ILE A 421 -14.85 -6.56 8.12
N ILE A 422 -15.00 -5.43 7.43
CA ILE A 422 -15.36 -4.12 8.01
C ILE A 422 -16.82 -3.69 7.82
#